data_AF-A0A8T6FPX9-F1
#
_entry.id   AF-A0A8T6FPX9-F1
#
_cell.length_a   1.000
_cell.length_b   1.000
_cell.length_c   1.000
_cell.angle_alpha   90.00
_cell.angle_beta   90.00
_cell.angle_gamma   90.00
#
_symmetry.space_group_name_H-M   'P 1'
#
loop_
_entity.id
_entity.type
_entity.pdbx_description
1 polymer ?
#
loop_
_entity_poly.entity_id
_entity_poly.type
_entity_poly.pdbx_seq_one_letter_code
_entity_poly.pdbx_strand_id
1 'polypeptide(L)'
;MDEREPTAEQREIDALLARYERELEYFVLTRDRLLPLMRQLLDALREWARSGEDAAGRAAMLRREYVTELNTLGGQIDDWVRIRGSGLRVSSLAVGMSDEQIERFSALQSREVAEAVGREEFDAAQAELRELLLIFEEFAG
;
A
#
# COMPACT_ATOMS: atom_id res chain seq x y z
N MET A 1 33.50 12.29 -23.01
CA MET A 1 32.16 11.75 -22.69
C MET A 1 31.20 12.38 -23.67
N ASP A 2 30.60 11.56 -24.53
CA ASP A 2 29.61 12.03 -25.50
C ASP A 2 28.28 12.13 -24.74
N GLU A 3 27.96 13.32 -24.22
CA GLU A 3 26.67 13.61 -23.57
C GLU A 3 25.57 13.62 -24.63
N ARG A 4 25.18 12.44 -25.10
CA ARG A 4 23.99 12.32 -25.96
C ARG A 4 22.76 12.54 -25.11
N GLU A 5 21.89 13.44 -25.57
CA GLU A 5 20.59 13.65 -24.93
C GLU A 5 19.81 12.33 -24.84
N PRO A 6 19.11 12.07 -23.72
CA PRO A 6 18.32 10.86 -23.57
C PRO A 6 17.24 10.77 -24.65
N THR A 7 17.02 9.57 -25.18
CA THR A 7 16.00 9.31 -26.19
C THR A 7 14.59 9.49 -25.61
N ALA A 8 13.57 9.56 -26.48
CA ALA A 8 12.18 9.60 -26.02
C ALA A 8 11.80 8.37 -25.19
N GLU A 9 12.30 7.19 -25.57
CA GLU A 9 12.13 5.93 -24.85
C GLU A 9 12.83 5.97 -23.49
N GLN A 10 14.07 6.47 -23.41
CA GLN A 10 14.78 6.62 -22.14
C GLN A 10 14.04 7.54 -21.17
N ARG A 11 13.48 8.66 -21.67
CA ARG A 11 12.64 9.56 -20.85
C ARG A 11 11.35 8.88 -20.35
N GLU A 12 10.75 8.02 -21.16
CA GLU A 12 9.57 7.25 -20.75
C GLU A 12 9.91 6.23 -19.65
N ILE A 13 11.03 5.51 -19.80
CA ILE A 13 11.56 4.60 -18.78
C ILE A 13 11.81 5.34 -17.47
N ASP A 14 12.45 6.51 -17.51
CA ASP A 14 12.70 7.31 -16.30
C ASP A 14 11.40 7.73 -15.60
N ALA A 15 10.38 8.11 -16.37
CA ALA A 15 9.07 8.44 -15.83
C ALA A 15 8.39 7.23 -15.17
N LEU A 16 8.55 6.03 -15.74
CA LEU A 16 8.05 4.79 -15.15
C LEU A 16 8.82 4.38 -13.89
N LEU A 17 10.15 4.50 -13.89
CA LEU A 17 10.97 4.26 -12.70
C LEU A 17 10.58 5.19 -11.55
N ALA A 18 10.36 6.48 -11.84
CA ALA A 18 9.89 7.44 -10.83
C ALA A 18 8.49 7.10 -10.29
N ARG A 19 7.60 6.58 -11.13
CA ARG A 19 6.28 6.11 -10.67
C ARG A 19 6.38 4.83 -9.85
N TYR A 20 7.25 3.90 -10.22
CA TYR A 20 7.47 2.66 -9.46
C TYR A 20 8.05 2.96 -8.08
N GLU A 21 9.02 3.86 -7.99
CA GLU A 21 9.55 4.35 -6.71
C GLU A 21 8.45 4.94 -5.83
N ARG A 22 7.62 5.82 -6.39
CA ARG A 22 6.49 6.42 -5.67
C ARG A 22 5.42 5.40 -5.28
N GLU A 23 5.18 4.38 -6.10
CA GLU A 23 4.29 3.27 -5.79
C GLU A 23 4.74 2.53 -4.53
N LEU A 24 6.05 2.28 -4.39
CA LEU A 24 6.64 1.66 -3.20
C LEU A 24 6.58 2.60 -1.97
N GLU A 25 6.82 3.90 -2.14
CA GLU A 25 6.68 4.89 -1.07
C GLU A 25 5.25 4.96 -0.53
N TYR A 26 4.26 5.00 -1.42
CA TYR A 26 2.85 5.02 -1.02
C TYR A 26 2.44 3.73 -0.31
N PHE A 27 2.92 2.58 -0.76
CA PHE A 27 2.69 1.32 -0.05
C PHE A 27 3.25 1.37 1.37
N VAL A 28 4.53 1.70 1.54
CA VAL A 28 5.19 1.74 2.85
C VAL A 28 4.50 2.72 3.79
N LEU A 29 4.23 3.95 3.33
CA LEU A 29 3.53 4.96 4.12
C LEU A 29 2.14 4.48 4.56
N THR A 30 1.37 3.91 3.63
CA THR A 30 0.00 3.45 3.90
C THR A 30 0.01 2.29 4.89
N ARG A 31 0.90 1.32 4.69
CA ARG A 31 1.07 0.19 5.60
C ARG A 31 1.45 0.65 6.98
N ASP A 32 2.49 1.47 7.11
CA ASP A 32 3.03 1.85 8.41
C ASP A 32 2.02 2.64 9.26
N ARG A 33 1.13 3.40 8.60
CA ARG A 33 0.07 4.14 9.27
C ARG A 33 -1.16 3.30 9.59
N LEU A 34 -1.62 2.46 8.65
CA LEU A 34 -2.87 1.74 8.82
C LEU A 34 -2.72 0.37 9.49
N LEU A 35 -1.65 -0.39 9.24
CA LEU A 35 -1.49 -1.76 9.76
C LEU A 35 -1.59 -1.83 11.30
N PRO A 36 -0.95 -0.93 12.08
CA PRO A 36 -1.10 -0.94 13.54
C PRO A 36 -2.54 -0.68 14.01
N LEU A 37 -3.29 0.16 13.29
CA LEU A 37 -4.70 0.45 13.59
C LEU A 37 -5.59 -0.73 13.20
N MET A 38 -5.34 -1.35 12.04
CA MET A 38 -6.06 -2.55 11.60
C MET A 38 -5.91 -3.68 12.62
N ARG A 39 -4.69 -3.94 13.11
CA ARG A 39 -4.44 -4.97 14.13
C ARG A 39 -5.23 -4.71 15.43
N GLN A 40 -5.18 -3.48 15.95
CA GLN A 40 -5.92 -3.11 17.16
C GLN A 40 -7.43 -3.24 16.97
N LEU A 41 -7.94 -2.83 15.81
CA LEU A 41 -9.35 -2.91 15.47
C LEU A 41 -9.81 -4.37 15.30
N LEU A 42 -9.02 -5.21 14.62
CA LEU A 42 -9.28 -6.65 14.49
C LEU A 42 -9.37 -7.32 15.86
N ASP A 43 -8.44 -7.01 16.77
CA ASP A 43 -8.48 -7.58 18.12
C ASP A 43 -9.74 -7.16 18.88
N ALA A 44 -10.15 -5.90 18.79
CA ALA A 44 -11.38 -5.41 19.40
C ALA A 44 -12.64 -6.04 18.77
N LEU A 45 -12.67 -6.23 17.45
CA LEU A 45 -13.78 -6.89 16.76
C LEU A 45 -13.90 -8.37 17.13
N ARG A 46 -12.77 -9.08 17.22
CA ARG A 46 -12.73 -10.48 17.67
C ARG A 46 -13.11 -10.62 19.15
N GLU A 47 -12.78 -9.62 19.98
CA GLU A 47 -13.19 -9.56 21.38
C GLU A 47 -14.70 -9.35 21.51
N TRP A 48 -15.25 -8.40 20.76
CA TRP A 48 -16.70 -8.15 20.66
C TRP A 48 -17.46 -9.41 20.22
N ALA A 49 -17.00 -10.08 19.17
CA ALA A 49 -17.62 -11.32 18.69
C ALA A 49 -17.65 -12.44 19.74
N ARG A 50 -16.77 -12.40 20.76
CA ARG A 50 -16.69 -13.40 21.85
C ARG A 50 -17.43 -12.97 23.12
N SER A 51 -17.41 -11.69 23.46
CA SER A 51 -17.83 -11.18 24.77
C SER A 51 -19.15 -10.40 24.76
N GLY A 52 -19.64 -9.98 23.59
CA GLY A 52 -20.88 -9.20 23.45
C GLY A 52 -20.68 -7.70 23.65
N GLU A 53 -21.71 -7.03 24.20
CA GLU A 53 -21.88 -5.57 24.14
C GLU A 53 -20.74 -4.74 24.77
N ASP A 54 -20.08 -5.22 25.83
CA ASP A 54 -19.03 -4.46 26.55
C ASP A 54 -17.81 -4.12 25.68
N ALA A 55 -17.52 -4.90 24.63
CA ALA A 55 -16.41 -4.66 23.70
C ALA A 55 -16.82 -3.84 22.46
N ALA A 56 -18.12 -3.59 22.24
CA ALA A 56 -18.61 -2.83 21.08
C ALA A 56 -18.13 -1.37 21.10
N GLY A 57 -18.10 -0.74 22.27
CA GLY A 57 -17.66 0.66 22.43
C GLY A 57 -16.20 0.88 22.01
N ARG A 58 -15.31 -0.06 22.34
CA ARG A 58 -13.90 -0.02 21.94
C ARG A 58 -13.74 -0.23 20.43
N ALA A 59 -14.44 -1.20 19.84
CA ALA A 59 -14.44 -1.43 18.41
C ALA A 59 -14.95 -0.20 17.62
N ALA A 60 -16.03 0.44 18.09
CA ALA A 60 -16.58 1.65 17.47
C ALA A 60 -15.60 2.83 17.52
N MET A 61 -14.86 3.00 18.62
CA MET A 61 -13.82 4.04 18.74
C MET A 61 -12.68 3.79 17.74
N LEU A 62 -12.10 2.59 17.74
CA LEU A 62 -11.00 2.22 16.84
C LEU A 62 -11.42 2.28 15.37
N ARG A 63 -12.68 1.95 15.03
CA ARG A 63 -13.24 2.13 13.69
C ARG A 63 -13.20 3.60 13.27
N ARG A 64 -13.60 4.53 14.15
CA ARG A 64 -13.56 5.97 13.83
C ARG A 64 -12.14 6.47 13.60
N GLU A 65 -11.18 6.01 14.41
CA GLU A 65 -9.76 6.32 14.22
C GLU A 65 -9.24 5.79 12.88
N TYR A 66 -9.53 4.52 12.57
CA TYR A 66 -9.18 3.91 11.28
C TYR A 66 -9.76 4.67 10.08
N VAL A 67 -11.05 5.05 10.14
CA VAL A 67 -11.69 5.84 9.07
C VAL A 67 -11.09 7.24 8.97
N THR A 68 -10.75 7.87 10.09
CA THR A 68 -10.08 9.18 10.10
C THR A 68 -8.72 9.11 9.42
N GLU A 69 -7.96 8.05 9.68
CA GLU A 69 -6.65 7.83 9.07
C GLU A 69 -6.76 7.54 7.58
N LEU A 70 -7.74 6.71 7.17
CA LEU A 70 -8.06 6.47 5.75
C LEU A 70 -8.37 7.77 5.02
N ASN A 71 -9.20 8.65 5.60
CA ASN A 71 -9.55 9.93 5.01
C ASN A 71 -8.33 10.86 4.88
N THR A 72 -7.44 10.83 5.87
CA THR A 72 -6.18 11.59 5.84
C THR A 72 -5.27 11.13 4.70
N LEU A 73 -5.27 9.83 4.41
CA LEU A 73 -4.49 9.21 3.34
C LEU A 73 -5.17 9.24 1.97
N GLY A 74 -6.43 9.65 1.87
CA GLY A 74 -7.28 9.48 0.68
C GLY A 74 -6.62 9.95 -0.62
N GLY A 75 -6.06 11.17 -0.63
CA GLY A 75 -5.39 11.70 -1.83
C GLY A 75 -4.16 10.90 -2.26
N GLN A 76 -3.39 10.38 -1.30
CA GLN A 76 -2.21 9.56 -1.58
C GLN A 76 -2.61 8.16 -2.08
N ILE A 77 -3.69 7.59 -1.53
CA ILE A 77 -4.25 6.32 -1.98
C ILE A 77 -4.79 6.45 -3.42
N ASP A 78 -5.50 7.54 -3.73
CA ASP A 78 -6.00 7.80 -5.07
C ASP A 78 -4.86 7.91 -6.09
N ASP A 79 -3.80 8.65 -5.74
CA ASP A 79 -2.61 8.77 -6.57
C ASP A 79 -1.89 7.42 -6.73
N TRP A 80 -1.80 6.64 -5.65
CA TRP A 80 -1.24 5.30 -5.70
C TRP A 80 -2.00 4.39 -6.67
N VAL A 81 -3.33 4.41 -6.64
CA VAL A 81 -4.16 3.64 -7.57
C VAL A 81 -3.91 4.05 -9.02
N ARG A 82 -3.72 5.35 -9.31
CA ARG A 82 -3.45 5.84 -10.67
C ARG A 82 -2.12 5.36 -11.24
N ILE A 83 -1.09 5.22 -10.41
CA ILE A 83 0.27 4.82 -10.85
C ILE A 83 0.53 3.32 -10.70
N ARG A 84 -0.43 2.56 -10.17
CA ARG A 84 -0.27 1.14 -9.87
C ARG A 84 0.21 0.33 -11.08
N GLY A 85 1.08 -0.64 -10.80
CA GLY A 85 1.64 -1.54 -11.82
C GLY A 85 2.78 -0.90 -12.62
N SER A 86 3.40 0.16 -12.09
CA SER A 86 4.55 0.80 -12.74
C SER A 86 5.77 -0.12 -12.80
N GLY A 87 5.96 -0.97 -11.77
CA GLY A 87 7.00 -2.01 -11.76
C GLY A 87 6.87 -3.01 -12.92
N LEU A 88 5.65 -3.48 -13.20
CA LEU A 88 5.39 -4.39 -14.32
C LEU A 88 5.63 -3.71 -15.68
N ARG A 89 5.18 -2.46 -15.82
CA ARG A 89 5.36 -1.69 -17.06
C ARG A 89 6.83 -1.42 -17.35
N VAL A 90 7.60 -1.01 -16.35
CA VAL A 90 9.03 -0.76 -16.53
C VAL A 90 9.80 -2.04 -16.82
N SER A 91 9.42 -3.16 -16.19
CA SER A 91 9.99 -4.48 -16.50
C SER A 91 9.81 -4.89 -17.96
N SER A 92 8.72 -4.46 -18.62
CA SER A 92 8.49 -4.78 -20.04
C SER A 92 9.42 -4.03 -21.00
N LEU A 93 10.09 -2.97 -20.50
CA LEU A 93 11.01 -2.12 -21.26
C LEU A 93 12.48 -2.41 -20.91
N ALA A 94 12.77 -3.50 -20.19
CA ALA A 94 14.12 -3.81 -19.69
C ALA A 94 15.22 -3.80 -20.78
N VAL A 95 14.87 -4.16 -22.03
CA VAL A 95 15.82 -4.19 -23.16
C VAL A 95 16.26 -2.79 -23.61
N GLY A 96 15.43 -1.77 -23.38
CA GLY A 96 15.70 -0.38 -23.79
C GLY A 96 16.38 0.47 -22.71
N MET A 97 16.69 -0.11 -21.56
CA MET A 97 17.26 0.61 -20.42
C MET A 97 18.76 0.90 -20.63
N SER A 98 19.21 2.08 -20.18
CA SER A 98 20.64 2.33 -19.95
C SER A 98 21.14 1.58 -18.70
N ASP A 99 22.46 1.51 -18.53
CA ASP A 99 23.07 0.88 -17.35
C ASP A 99 22.59 1.53 -16.04
N GLU A 100 22.46 2.86 -15.99
CA GLU A 100 21.95 3.57 -14.82
C GLU A 100 20.48 3.26 -14.54
N GLN A 101 19.67 3.09 -15.59
CA GLN A 101 18.26 2.72 -15.47
C GLN A 101 18.10 1.28 -14.96
N ILE A 102 18.97 0.37 -15.41
CA ILE A 102 19.04 -1.03 -14.93
C ILE A 102 19.40 -1.08 -13.45
N GLU A 103 20.39 -0.29 -13.02
CA GLU A 103 20.80 -0.20 -11.62
C GLU A 103 19.64 0.29 -10.75
N ARG A 104 19.00 1.39 -11.16
CA ARG A 104 17.83 1.93 -10.45
C ARG A 104 16.67 0.94 -10.41
N PHE A 105 16.36 0.27 -11.52
CA PHE A 105 15.32 -0.75 -11.56
C PHE A 105 15.62 -1.91 -10.62
N SER A 106 16.86 -2.41 -10.61
CA SER A 106 17.31 -3.51 -9.75
C SER A 106 17.21 -3.15 -8.27
N ALA A 107 17.54 -1.90 -7.91
CA ALA A 107 17.38 -1.40 -6.55
C ALA A 107 15.91 -1.36 -6.12
N LEU A 108 15.01 -0.93 -7.02
CA LEU A 108 13.57 -0.89 -6.77
C LEU A 108 12.97 -2.29 -6.63
N GLN A 109 13.36 -3.25 -7.47
CA GLN A 109 12.95 -4.65 -7.33
C GLN A 109 13.42 -5.26 -6.00
N SER A 110 14.67 -4.98 -5.61
CA SER A 110 15.20 -5.44 -4.33
C SER A 110 14.41 -4.88 -3.14
N ARG A 111 14.03 -3.59 -3.22
CA ARG A 111 13.15 -2.96 -2.24
C ARG A 111 11.77 -3.62 -2.22
N GLU A 112 11.13 -3.83 -3.38
CA GLU A 112 9.82 -4.48 -3.45
C GLU A 112 9.82 -5.87 -2.81
N VAL A 113 10.87 -6.67 -3.04
CA VAL A 113 11.03 -7.98 -2.41
C VAL A 113 11.17 -7.86 -0.88
N ALA A 114 11.93 -6.89 -0.39
CA ALA A 114 12.05 -6.66 1.05
C ALA A 114 10.70 -6.26 1.70
N GLU A 115 9.85 -5.56 0.95
CA GLU A 115 8.52 -5.15 1.39
C GLU A 115 7.44 -6.24 1.23
N ALA A 116 7.73 -7.37 0.57
CA ALA A 116 6.75 -8.40 0.22
C ALA A 116 6.04 -9.00 1.45
N VAL A 117 6.79 -9.32 2.51
CA VAL A 117 6.22 -9.86 3.76
C VAL A 117 5.25 -8.85 4.39
N GLY A 118 5.63 -7.57 4.43
CA GLY A 118 4.75 -6.52 4.95
C GLY A 118 3.49 -6.31 4.09
N ARG A 119 3.56 -6.62 2.79
CA ARG A 119 2.41 -6.56 1.88
C ARG A 119 1.43 -7.69 2.12
N GLU A 120 1.92 -8.92 2.23
CA GLU A 120 1.08 -10.08 2.54
C GLU A 120 0.33 -9.88 3.86
N GLU A 121 1.01 -9.37 4.89
CA GLU A 121 0.38 -9.10 6.17
C GLU A 121 -0.67 -7.98 6.08
N PHE A 122 -0.35 -6.91 5.36
CA PHE A 122 -1.27 -5.80 5.14
C PHE A 122 -2.54 -6.25 4.41
N ASP A 123 -2.38 -7.02 3.34
CA ASP A 123 -3.49 -7.53 2.53
C ASP A 123 -4.36 -8.50 3.35
N ALA A 124 -3.76 -9.37 4.16
CA ALA A 124 -4.48 -10.28 5.06
C ALA A 124 -5.28 -9.51 6.12
N ALA A 125 -4.67 -8.54 6.79
CA ALA A 125 -5.35 -7.70 7.77
C ALA A 125 -6.51 -6.91 7.15
N GLN A 126 -6.31 -6.36 5.95
CA GLN A 126 -7.35 -5.62 5.24
C GLN A 126 -8.52 -6.52 4.81
N ALA A 127 -8.25 -7.76 4.39
CA ALA A 127 -9.28 -8.73 4.02
C ALA A 127 -10.13 -9.11 5.25
N GLU A 128 -9.49 -9.52 6.34
CA GLU A 128 -10.20 -9.90 7.57
C GLU A 128 -10.98 -8.72 8.17
N LEU A 129 -10.40 -7.52 8.13
CA LEU A 129 -11.04 -6.34 8.68
C LEU A 129 -12.34 -5.99 7.94
N ARG A 130 -12.36 -6.17 6.62
CA ARG A 130 -13.57 -5.96 5.80
C ARG A 130 -14.68 -6.92 6.22
N GLU A 131 -14.36 -8.20 6.41
CA GLU A 131 -15.34 -9.22 6.80
C GLU A 131 -15.92 -8.93 8.19
N LEU A 132 -15.06 -8.66 9.18
CA LEU A 132 -15.51 -8.41 10.56
C LEU A 132 -16.22 -7.07 10.74
N LEU A 133 -15.82 -6.02 10.02
CA LEU A 133 -16.51 -4.73 10.07
C LEU A 133 -17.94 -4.81 9.51
N LEU A 134 -18.16 -5.58 8.43
CA LEU A 134 -19.50 -5.79 7.89
C LEU A 134 -20.44 -6.40 8.93
N ILE A 135 -19.98 -7.44 9.63
CA ILE A 135 -20.74 -8.09 10.70
C ILE A 135 -20.97 -7.12 11.85
N PHE A 136 -19.94 -6.39 12.28
CA PHE A 136 -20.07 -5.43 13.37
C PHE A 136 -21.10 -4.33 13.07
N GLU A 137 -21.10 -3.80 11.85
CA GLU A 137 -22.05 -2.77 11.42
C GLU A 137 -23.49 -3.28 11.31
N GLU A 138 -23.69 -4.57 11.03
CA GLU A 138 -25.02 -5.18 10.98
C GLU A 138 -25.64 -5.36 12.37
N PHE A 139 -24.84 -5.69 13.39
CA PHE A 139 -25.33 -6.11 14.71
C PHE A 139 -25.08 -5.11 15.85
N ALA A 140 -24.17 -4.15 15.67
CA ALA A 140 -23.81 -3.16 16.69
C ALA A 140 -23.98 -1.69 16.23
N GLY A 141 -24.51 -1.49 15.01
CA GLY A 141 -24.76 -0.20 14.38
C GLY A 141 -26.03 0.51 14.87
#